data_AF-R5L0T5-F1
#
_entry.id   AF-R5L0T5-F1
#
_cell.length_a   1.000
_cell.length_b   1.000
_cell.length_c   1.000
_cell.angle_alpha   90.00
_cell.angle_beta   90.00
_cell.angle_gamma   90.00
#
_symmetry.space_group_name_H-M   'P 1'
#
loop_
_entity.id
_entity.type
_entity.pdbx_description
1 polymer ?
#
loop_
_entity_poly.entity_id
_entity_poly.type
_entity_poly.pdbx_seq_one_letter_code
_entity_poly.pdbx_strand_id
1 'polypeptide(L)'
;MTKKAVTMLAVFLTAFALIAAAVPMVMAQASNPTVLFTGRKNLSGAFVISDSSVVPEGSTLYVKKGGKLYIKSGAELIVNGTLKVAAGGAVYVKGNLTAGEGAVTSVTGKVKIQKDGVFTQGGTLRVNKGGNVFGLGTIEVVNNFSDIVCKGTVKSKIKAPAPVETDGVTTIGGVIIVNRQFDLPKDYGDGLTDETYSAYLKMRDASGYDMSIVSGFRSYEKQKATFAYWASIDGAEVADTYSAQPGHSEHQTGLAMDISSLRQSYGETPEGKWLAEHCWEYGFLLRYPKGSEKITGYIYEPWHVRYLGTSTAKLLHDSGLTLEEFLGVA
;
A
#
# COMPACT_ATOMS: atom_id res chain seq x y z
N MET A 1 -5.33 -0.94 -76.74
CA MET A 1 -4.67 -1.97 -75.92
C MET A 1 -5.11 -1.79 -74.48
N THR A 2 -5.82 -2.79 -73.98
CA THR A 2 -6.50 -2.90 -72.69
C THR A 2 -5.50 -3.07 -71.55
N LYS A 3 -5.79 -2.45 -70.39
CA LYS A 3 -5.42 -2.90 -69.03
C LYS A 3 -6.24 -2.05 -68.04
N LYS A 4 -7.43 -2.51 -67.70
CA LYS A 4 -7.79 -3.37 -66.55
C LYS A 4 -7.88 -2.56 -65.25
N ALA A 5 -9.13 -2.31 -64.87
CA ALA A 5 -9.56 -1.89 -63.55
C ALA A 5 -9.08 -2.88 -62.49
N VAL A 6 -8.62 -2.36 -61.36
CA VAL A 6 -8.44 -3.13 -60.13
C VAL A 6 -9.41 -2.54 -59.11
N THR A 7 -10.53 -3.23 -58.96
CA THR A 7 -11.50 -3.04 -57.90
C THR A 7 -10.84 -3.43 -56.58
N MET A 8 -10.68 -2.48 -55.66
CA MET A 8 -10.16 -2.74 -54.32
C MET A 8 -11.29 -3.37 -53.51
N LEU A 9 -11.24 -4.69 -53.33
CA LEU A 9 -12.16 -5.45 -52.49
C LEU A 9 -11.80 -5.19 -51.03
N ALA A 10 -12.63 -4.40 -50.33
CA ALA A 10 -12.56 -4.25 -48.89
C ALA A 10 -12.94 -5.59 -48.23
N VAL A 11 -11.94 -6.30 -47.70
CA VAL A 11 -12.17 -7.48 -46.85
C VAL A 11 -12.56 -6.96 -45.47
N PHE A 12 -13.86 -6.96 -45.19
CA PHE A 12 -14.38 -6.88 -43.83
C PHE A 12 -13.93 -8.13 -43.07
N LEU A 13 -12.98 -7.96 -42.16
CA LEU A 13 -12.66 -8.98 -41.17
C LEU A 13 -13.78 -8.99 -40.12
N THR A 14 -14.72 -9.91 -40.27
CA THR A 14 -15.77 -10.16 -39.29
C THR A 14 -15.13 -10.70 -38.01
N ALA A 15 -15.28 -9.96 -36.91
CA ALA A 15 -14.91 -10.42 -35.58
C ALA A 15 -15.73 -11.67 -35.23
N PHE A 16 -15.04 -12.79 -35.02
CA PHE A 16 -15.62 -13.96 -34.39
C PHE A 16 -15.92 -13.61 -32.92
N ALA A 17 -17.18 -13.36 -32.61
CA ALA A 17 -17.67 -13.39 -31.25
C ALA A 17 -17.56 -14.82 -30.74
N LEU A 18 -16.60 -15.07 -29.83
CA LEU A 18 -16.53 -16.31 -29.08
C LEU A 18 -17.70 -16.30 -28.08
N ILE A 19 -18.82 -16.93 -28.45
CA ILE A 19 -19.90 -17.23 -27.52
C ILE A 19 -19.38 -18.34 -26.60
N ALA A 20 -18.86 -17.94 -25.44
CA ALA A 20 -18.61 -18.88 -24.36
C ALA A 20 -19.96 -19.39 -23.87
N ALA A 21 -20.32 -20.62 -24.23
CA ALA A 21 -21.43 -21.33 -23.63
C ALA A 21 -21.13 -21.50 -22.13
N ALA A 22 -21.82 -20.73 -21.29
CA ALA A 22 -21.75 -20.87 -19.84
C ALA A 22 -22.33 -22.24 -19.46
N VAL A 23 -21.45 -23.18 -19.11
CA VAL A 23 -21.84 -24.36 -18.35
C VAL A 23 -22.35 -23.85 -16.99
N PRO A 24 -23.58 -24.18 -16.54
CA PRO A 24 -24.04 -23.77 -15.24
C PRO A 24 -23.19 -24.47 -14.18
N MET A 25 -22.21 -23.74 -13.65
CA MET A 25 -21.52 -24.11 -12.43
C MET A 25 -22.58 -24.02 -11.34
N VAL A 26 -22.95 -25.17 -10.77
CA VAL A 26 -23.77 -25.24 -9.56
C VAL A 26 -23.01 -24.45 -8.49
N MET A 27 -23.36 -23.19 -8.29
CA MET A 27 -22.94 -22.45 -7.12
C MET A 27 -23.60 -23.14 -5.94
N ALA A 28 -22.82 -23.90 -5.18
CA ALA A 28 -23.25 -24.31 -3.85
C ALA A 28 -23.67 -23.02 -3.13
N GLN A 29 -24.95 -22.92 -2.80
CA GLN A 29 -25.50 -21.81 -2.05
C GLN A 29 -24.74 -21.77 -0.73
N ALA A 30 -23.84 -20.80 -0.57
CA ALA A 30 -23.09 -20.62 0.67
C ALA A 30 -24.11 -20.52 1.80
N SER A 31 -24.07 -21.45 2.75
CA SER A 31 -24.91 -21.41 3.93
C SER A 31 -24.75 -20.06 4.60
N ASN A 32 -25.85 -19.38 4.94
CA ASN A 32 -25.78 -18.10 5.64
C ASN A 32 -24.88 -18.23 6.88
N PRO A 33 -23.92 -17.31 7.07
CA PRO A 33 -23.04 -17.34 8.23
C PRO A 33 -23.82 -17.38 9.54
N THR A 34 -23.37 -18.20 10.49
CA THR A 34 -24.04 -18.34 11.79
C THR A 34 -23.57 -17.26 12.76
N VAL A 35 -24.49 -16.55 13.41
CA VAL A 35 -24.13 -15.61 14.49
C VAL A 35 -23.48 -16.38 15.63
N LEU A 36 -22.22 -16.07 15.93
CA LEU A 36 -21.42 -16.83 16.88
C LEU A 36 -21.82 -16.57 18.35
N PHE A 37 -22.21 -15.33 18.64
CA PHE A 37 -22.73 -14.82 19.91
C PHE A 37 -23.13 -13.34 19.74
N THR A 38 -23.82 -12.77 20.72
CA THR A 38 -24.02 -11.32 20.88
C THR A 38 -23.38 -10.84 22.18
N GLY A 39 -23.06 -9.54 22.26
CA GLY A 39 -22.40 -8.96 23.44
C GLY A 39 -20.92 -9.32 23.48
N ARG A 40 -20.42 -9.87 24.60
CA ARG A 40 -18.97 -10.15 24.77
C ARG A 40 -18.69 -11.62 25.01
N LYS A 41 -17.84 -12.22 24.17
CA LYS A 41 -17.29 -13.56 24.36
C LYS A 41 -15.81 -13.52 24.66
N ASN A 42 -15.42 -14.09 25.80
CA ASN A 42 -14.04 -14.16 26.25
C ASN A 42 -13.48 -15.56 26.00
N LEU A 43 -12.34 -15.68 25.32
CA LEU A 43 -11.65 -16.95 25.08
C LEU A 43 -10.42 -17.04 25.98
N SER A 44 -10.40 -18.02 26.88
CA SER A 44 -9.27 -18.37 27.75
C SER A 44 -8.60 -19.70 27.37
N GLY A 45 -9.26 -20.51 26.53
CA GLY A 45 -8.75 -21.77 25.99
C GLY A 45 -8.80 -21.81 24.46
N ALA A 46 -8.78 -23.01 23.89
CA ALA A 46 -8.91 -23.19 22.45
C ALA A 46 -10.37 -23.03 22.00
N PHE A 47 -10.58 -22.24 20.94
CA PHE A 47 -11.87 -22.09 20.27
C PHE A 47 -11.65 -22.25 18.77
N VAL A 48 -12.54 -22.98 18.12
CA VAL A 48 -12.38 -23.39 16.72
C VAL A 48 -13.59 -22.90 15.91
N ILE A 49 -13.32 -22.21 14.81
CA ILE A 49 -14.29 -21.88 13.76
C ILE A 49 -14.10 -22.91 12.65
N SER A 50 -15.10 -23.76 12.43
CA SER A 50 -15.15 -24.78 11.38
C SER A 50 -15.99 -24.39 10.17
N ASP A 51 -16.90 -23.44 10.36
CA ASP A 51 -17.91 -23.01 9.37
C ASP A 51 -18.06 -21.48 9.45
N SER A 52 -18.66 -20.88 8.43
CA SER A 52 -18.86 -19.42 8.36
C SER A 52 -19.61 -18.90 9.59
N SER A 53 -18.95 -18.03 10.35
CA SER A 53 -19.42 -17.51 11.63
C SER A 53 -19.29 -15.99 11.69
N VAL A 54 -20.22 -15.32 12.38
CA VAL A 54 -20.26 -13.85 12.47
C VAL A 54 -20.14 -13.36 13.91
N VAL A 55 -19.26 -12.38 14.13
CA VAL A 55 -19.28 -11.50 15.31
C VAL A 55 -20.02 -10.22 14.89
N PRO A 56 -21.29 -10.04 15.27
CA PRO A 56 -22.10 -8.93 14.78
C PRO A 56 -21.63 -7.60 15.35
N GLU A 57 -22.14 -6.51 14.78
CA GLU A 57 -21.92 -5.15 15.28
C GLU A 57 -22.27 -5.04 16.77
N GLY A 58 -21.57 -4.16 17.49
CA GLY A 58 -21.71 -4.00 18.94
C GLY A 58 -21.17 -5.18 19.77
N SER A 59 -20.77 -6.29 19.15
CA SER A 59 -20.25 -7.47 19.85
C SER A 59 -18.72 -7.53 19.85
N THR A 60 -18.14 -8.15 20.87
CA THR A 60 -16.68 -8.28 21.03
C THR A 60 -16.26 -9.72 21.25
N LEU A 61 -15.42 -10.25 20.36
CA LEU A 61 -14.67 -11.49 20.57
C LEU A 61 -13.31 -11.16 21.17
N TYR A 62 -13.10 -11.52 22.43
CA TYR A 62 -11.88 -11.21 23.17
C TYR A 62 -11.03 -12.46 23.42
N VAL A 63 -9.94 -12.60 22.68
CA VAL A 63 -8.91 -13.62 22.88
C VAL A 63 -7.96 -13.15 24.00
N LYS A 64 -8.17 -13.68 25.21
CA LYS A 64 -7.38 -13.32 26.39
C LYS A 64 -6.01 -14.02 26.38
N LYS A 65 -5.16 -13.68 27.35
CA LYS A 65 -3.94 -14.44 27.65
C LYS A 65 -4.28 -15.94 27.81
N GLY A 66 -3.56 -16.79 27.09
CA GLY A 66 -3.80 -18.25 27.06
C GLY A 66 -4.90 -18.70 26.08
N GLY A 67 -5.78 -17.78 25.65
CA GLY A 67 -6.80 -18.03 24.64
C GLY A 67 -6.20 -18.24 23.26
N LYS A 68 -6.76 -19.20 22.52
CA LYS A 68 -6.37 -19.51 21.14
C LYS A 68 -7.61 -19.63 20.26
N LEU A 69 -7.68 -18.83 19.22
CA LEU A 69 -8.73 -18.89 18.20
C LEU A 69 -8.16 -19.53 16.94
N TYR A 70 -8.82 -20.55 16.41
CA TYR A 70 -8.42 -21.23 15.19
C TYR A 70 -9.53 -21.08 14.15
N ILE A 71 -9.21 -20.51 12.99
CA ILE A 71 -10.10 -20.47 11.82
C ILE A 71 -9.59 -21.53 10.85
N LYS A 72 -10.35 -22.62 10.71
CA LYS A 72 -9.95 -23.76 9.88
C LYS A 72 -10.01 -23.43 8.39
N SER A 73 -9.32 -24.24 7.58
CA SER A 73 -9.42 -24.21 6.12
C SER A 73 -10.88 -24.34 5.69
N GLY A 74 -11.31 -23.52 4.73
CA GLY A 74 -12.70 -23.49 4.25
C GLY A 74 -13.70 -22.81 5.19
N ALA A 75 -13.28 -22.41 6.40
CA ALA A 75 -14.10 -21.66 7.33
C ALA A 75 -13.85 -20.15 7.20
N GLU A 76 -14.84 -19.36 7.59
CA GLU A 76 -14.74 -17.90 7.64
C GLU A 76 -15.19 -17.38 9.02
N LEU A 77 -14.43 -16.44 9.57
CA LEU A 77 -14.88 -15.61 10.68
C LEU A 77 -15.08 -14.18 10.17
N ILE A 78 -16.33 -13.77 10.08
CA ILE A 78 -16.72 -12.40 9.75
C ILE A 78 -16.83 -11.60 11.05
N VAL A 79 -16.15 -10.47 11.13
CA VAL A 79 -16.15 -9.56 12.28
C VAL A 79 -16.73 -8.23 11.81
N ASN A 80 -17.96 -7.94 12.22
CA ASN A 80 -18.61 -6.63 12.05
C ASN A 80 -18.51 -5.78 13.33
N GLY A 81 -18.30 -6.45 14.48
CA GLY A 81 -18.03 -5.79 15.75
C GLY A 81 -16.52 -5.63 16.02
N THR A 82 -16.05 -6.19 17.13
CA THR A 82 -14.64 -6.11 17.54
C THR A 82 -14.02 -7.49 17.75
N LEU A 83 -12.83 -7.70 17.17
CA LEU A 83 -11.91 -8.77 17.53
C LEU A 83 -10.74 -8.18 18.32
N LYS A 84 -10.60 -8.57 19.59
CA LYS A 84 -9.49 -8.14 20.44
C LYS A 84 -8.59 -9.32 20.78
N VAL A 85 -7.30 -9.20 20.51
CA VAL A 85 -6.27 -10.20 20.81
C VAL A 85 -5.30 -9.61 21.83
N ALA A 86 -5.48 -9.95 23.11
CA ALA A 86 -4.62 -9.43 24.18
C ALA A 86 -3.20 -10.04 24.12
N ALA A 87 -2.28 -9.43 24.86
CA ALA A 87 -0.96 -10.01 25.10
C ALA A 87 -1.09 -11.45 25.64
N GLY A 88 -0.35 -12.37 25.01
CA GLY A 88 -0.42 -13.81 25.30
C GLY A 88 -1.65 -14.54 24.74
N GLY A 89 -2.55 -13.85 24.05
CA GLY A 89 -3.60 -14.45 23.22
C GLY A 89 -3.13 -14.65 21.77
N ALA A 90 -3.72 -15.63 21.09
CA ALA A 90 -3.34 -15.96 19.71
C ALA A 90 -4.55 -16.27 18.81
N VAL A 91 -4.50 -15.79 17.56
CA VAL A 91 -5.41 -16.17 16.47
C VAL A 91 -4.60 -16.86 15.39
N TYR A 92 -5.10 -17.98 14.88
CA TYR A 92 -4.50 -18.76 13.79
C TYR A 92 -5.50 -18.81 12.64
N VAL A 93 -5.14 -18.21 11.51
CA VAL A 93 -6.01 -18.06 10.34
C VAL A 93 -5.52 -19.01 9.26
N LYS A 94 -6.21 -20.13 9.05
CA LYS A 94 -6.00 -21.04 7.90
C LYS A 94 -7.08 -20.89 6.83
N GLY A 95 -8.31 -20.53 7.24
CA GLY A 95 -9.36 -20.07 6.34
C GLY A 95 -9.34 -18.55 6.20
N ASN A 96 -10.50 -17.92 6.36
CA ASN A 96 -10.68 -16.49 6.17
C ASN A 96 -11.02 -15.78 7.47
N LEU A 97 -10.33 -14.68 7.77
CA LEU A 97 -10.74 -13.69 8.75
C LEU A 97 -11.16 -12.44 7.98
N THR A 98 -12.43 -12.05 8.09
CA THR A 98 -12.98 -10.88 7.39
C THR A 98 -13.37 -9.83 8.41
N ALA A 99 -12.66 -8.71 8.48
CA ALA A 99 -13.07 -7.56 9.29
C ALA A 99 -13.81 -6.58 8.39
N GLY A 100 -15.14 -6.54 8.51
CA GLY A 100 -16.00 -5.67 7.69
C GLY A 100 -15.76 -4.18 7.94
N GLU A 101 -16.40 -3.34 7.13
CA GLU A 101 -16.39 -1.88 7.35
C GLU A 101 -16.89 -1.54 8.76
N GLY A 102 -16.25 -0.55 9.40
CA GLY A 102 -16.54 -0.16 10.79
C GLY A 102 -16.04 -1.15 11.87
N ALA A 103 -15.64 -2.37 11.50
CA ALA A 103 -15.13 -3.34 12.45
C ALA A 103 -13.78 -2.92 13.03
N VAL A 104 -13.47 -3.40 14.24
CA VAL A 104 -12.18 -3.17 14.88
C VAL A 104 -11.48 -4.48 15.18
N THR A 105 -10.30 -4.68 14.58
CA THR A 105 -9.37 -5.73 14.99
C THR A 105 -8.22 -5.10 15.77
N SER A 106 -8.10 -5.40 17.06
CA SER A 106 -7.04 -4.87 17.93
C SER A 106 -6.12 -5.98 18.39
N VAL A 107 -4.84 -5.90 18.01
CA VAL A 107 -3.83 -6.94 18.24
C VAL A 107 -2.75 -6.41 19.17
N THR A 108 -2.65 -6.97 20.37
CA THR A 108 -1.50 -6.85 21.28
C THR A 108 -0.80 -8.22 21.46
N GLY A 109 -1.51 -9.31 21.16
CA GLY A 109 -0.96 -10.66 21.08
C GLY A 109 -0.48 -11.02 19.68
N LYS A 110 -0.92 -12.18 19.19
CA LYS A 110 -0.46 -12.75 17.92
C LYS A 110 -1.62 -13.06 16.99
N VAL A 111 -1.51 -12.67 15.73
CA VAL A 111 -2.33 -13.17 14.63
C VAL A 111 -1.40 -13.85 13.63
N LYS A 112 -1.49 -15.17 13.50
CA LYS A 112 -0.73 -15.95 12.53
C LYS A 112 -1.61 -16.30 11.34
N ILE A 113 -1.35 -15.67 10.20
CA ILE A 113 -2.00 -16.01 8.92
C ILE A 113 -1.20 -17.15 8.29
N GLN A 114 -1.73 -18.35 8.35
CA GLN A 114 -1.06 -19.54 7.84
C GLN A 114 -1.04 -19.53 6.31
N LYS A 115 -0.26 -20.43 5.71
CA LYS A 115 -0.25 -20.62 4.26
C LYS A 115 -1.70 -20.79 3.76
N ASP A 116 -2.03 -20.08 2.67
CA ASP A 116 -3.34 -20.01 2.03
C ASP A 116 -4.46 -19.34 2.86
N GLY A 117 -4.17 -18.95 4.11
CA GLY A 117 -5.09 -18.16 4.93
C GLY A 117 -5.13 -16.71 4.48
N VAL A 118 -6.29 -16.08 4.62
CA VAL A 118 -6.53 -14.69 4.23
C VAL A 118 -7.09 -13.91 5.41
N PHE A 119 -6.54 -12.72 5.64
CA PHE A 119 -7.16 -11.69 6.47
C PHE A 119 -7.61 -10.53 5.58
N THR A 120 -8.91 -10.48 5.27
CA THR A 120 -9.53 -9.36 4.56
C THR A 120 -9.80 -8.23 5.56
N GLN A 121 -9.13 -7.10 5.39
CA GLN A 121 -9.23 -5.93 6.24
C GLN A 121 -10.06 -4.85 5.52
N GLY A 122 -11.29 -4.64 5.98
CA GLY A 122 -12.16 -3.52 5.57
C GLY A 122 -12.43 -2.51 6.68
N GLY A 123 -12.28 -2.89 7.95
CA GLY A 123 -12.37 -1.99 9.11
C GLY A 123 -11.01 -1.63 9.70
N THR A 124 -10.94 -1.02 10.89
CA THR A 124 -9.66 -0.63 11.48
C THR A 124 -8.87 -1.83 12.02
N LEU A 125 -7.63 -2.01 11.57
CA LEU A 125 -6.65 -2.93 12.16
C LEU A 125 -5.66 -2.16 13.03
N ARG A 126 -5.71 -2.35 14.34
CA ARG A 126 -4.75 -1.77 15.31
C ARG A 126 -3.74 -2.83 15.72
N VAL A 127 -2.51 -2.77 15.19
CA VAL A 127 -1.39 -3.58 15.65
C VAL A 127 -0.65 -2.78 16.71
N ASN A 128 -0.99 -2.99 17.98
CA ASN A 128 -0.44 -2.26 19.11
C ASN A 128 1.02 -2.64 19.37
N LYS A 129 1.73 -1.86 20.20
CA LYS A 129 3.08 -2.20 20.67
C LYS A 129 3.09 -3.62 21.26
N GLY A 130 4.00 -4.46 20.78
CA GLY A 130 4.09 -5.89 21.14
C GLY A 130 3.13 -6.83 20.39
N GLY A 131 2.17 -6.29 19.63
CA GLY A 131 1.30 -7.04 18.74
C GLY A 131 2.02 -7.48 17.47
N ASN A 132 1.71 -8.69 17.00
CA ASN A 132 2.36 -9.28 15.83
C ASN A 132 1.32 -9.89 14.88
N VAL A 133 1.32 -9.44 13.63
CA VAL A 133 0.59 -10.08 12.52
C VAL A 133 1.63 -10.66 11.55
N PHE A 134 1.62 -11.98 11.36
CA PHE A 134 2.69 -12.64 10.63
C PHE A 134 2.23 -13.96 10.01
N GLY A 135 3.07 -14.54 9.16
CA GLY A 135 2.88 -15.86 8.57
C GLY A 135 2.98 -15.81 7.06
N LEU A 136 2.64 -16.93 6.42
CA LEU A 136 2.81 -17.13 4.98
C LEU A 136 1.54 -16.79 4.18
N GLY A 137 0.45 -16.46 4.86
CA GLY A 137 -0.77 -16.00 4.22
C GLY A 137 -0.76 -14.49 3.97
N THR A 138 -1.91 -13.98 3.56
CA THR A 138 -2.05 -12.62 3.03
C THR A 138 -3.01 -11.78 3.87
N ILE A 139 -2.67 -10.50 4.05
CA ILE A 139 -3.61 -9.45 4.44
C ILE A 139 -4.09 -8.79 3.14
N GLU A 140 -5.39 -8.80 2.89
CA GLU A 140 -6.00 -8.09 1.76
C GLU A 140 -6.62 -6.79 2.28
N VAL A 141 -6.05 -5.66 1.87
CA VAL A 141 -6.57 -4.33 2.21
C VAL A 141 -7.72 -4.04 1.25
N VAL A 142 -8.90 -3.77 1.81
CA VAL A 142 -10.09 -3.46 1.01
C VAL A 142 -10.21 -1.96 0.75
N ASN A 143 -10.00 -1.17 1.80
CA ASN A 143 -10.15 0.28 1.79
C ASN A 143 -8.78 0.94 1.83
N ASN A 144 -8.41 1.58 2.95
CA ASN A 144 -7.21 2.41 3.01
C ASN A 144 -6.10 1.75 3.83
N PHE A 145 -4.84 1.97 3.44
CA PHE A 145 -3.69 1.60 4.28
C PHE A 145 -3.69 2.33 5.63
N SER A 146 -4.27 3.53 5.70
CA SER A 146 -4.43 4.31 6.93
C SER A 146 -5.36 3.64 7.96
N ASP A 147 -6.20 2.69 7.54
CA ASP A 147 -7.02 1.87 8.44
C ASP A 147 -6.17 0.85 9.24
N ILE A 148 -4.92 0.61 8.82
CA ILE A 148 -3.94 -0.19 9.56
C ILE A 148 -3.08 0.74 10.41
N VAL A 149 -3.40 0.84 11.70
CA VAL A 149 -2.62 1.60 12.69
C VAL A 149 -1.55 0.68 13.28
N CYS A 150 -0.29 0.87 12.88
CA CYS A 150 0.79 -0.06 13.21
C CYS A 150 1.83 0.54 14.18
N LYS A 151 1.84 0.02 15.42
CA LYS A 151 2.88 0.24 16.45
C LYS A 151 3.63 -1.04 16.84
N GLY A 152 3.19 -2.18 16.32
CA GLY A 152 3.79 -3.50 16.53
C GLY A 152 4.55 -3.96 15.29
N THR A 153 4.29 -5.18 14.82
CA THR A 153 4.96 -5.72 13.63
C THR A 153 3.95 -6.40 12.71
N VAL A 154 4.06 -6.13 11.40
CA VAL A 154 3.33 -6.83 10.34
C VAL A 154 4.34 -7.43 9.37
N LYS A 155 4.38 -8.76 9.26
CA LYS A 155 5.29 -9.50 8.35
C LYS A 155 4.57 -10.44 7.39
N SER A 156 3.24 -10.49 7.44
CA SER A 156 2.46 -11.21 6.42
C SER A 156 2.52 -10.42 5.12
N LYS A 157 2.37 -11.12 3.98
CA LYS A 157 2.20 -10.45 2.69
C LYS A 157 0.99 -9.53 2.76
N ILE A 158 1.13 -8.30 2.27
CA ILE A 158 0.02 -7.37 2.09
C ILE A 158 -0.32 -7.32 0.61
N LYS A 159 -1.61 -7.37 0.30
CA LYS A 159 -2.13 -7.17 -1.04
C LYS A 159 -2.95 -5.88 -1.03
N ALA A 160 -2.51 -4.92 -1.83
CA ALA A 160 -3.19 -3.66 -2.03
C ALA A 160 -4.54 -3.85 -2.76
N PRO A 161 -5.51 -2.94 -2.56
CA PRO A 161 -6.72 -2.92 -3.37
C PRO A 161 -6.41 -2.48 -4.81
N ALA A 162 -7.40 -2.52 -5.69
CA ALA A 162 -7.25 -2.00 -7.04
C ALA A 162 -7.06 -0.47 -7.04
N PRO A 163 -6.35 0.09 -8.04
CA PRO A 163 -6.27 1.54 -8.21
C PRO A 163 -7.63 2.19 -8.44
N VAL A 164 -7.79 3.41 -7.90
CA VAL A 164 -8.95 4.27 -8.09
C VAL A 164 -8.47 5.62 -8.57
N GLU A 165 -9.00 6.07 -9.71
CA GLU A 165 -8.78 7.42 -10.22
C GLU A 165 -9.97 8.32 -9.85
N THR A 166 -9.69 9.50 -9.32
CA THR A 166 -10.70 10.53 -9.03
C THR A 166 -10.10 11.88 -9.38
N ASP A 167 -10.81 12.65 -10.20
CA ASP A 167 -10.37 13.96 -10.70
C ASP A 167 -8.95 13.92 -11.31
N GLY A 168 -8.62 12.83 -12.02
CA GLY A 168 -7.32 12.62 -12.66
C GLY A 168 -6.18 12.22 -11.71
N VAL A 169 -6.47 11.96 -10.43
CA VAL A 169 -5.47 11.51 -9.44
C VAL A 169 -5.67 10.03 -9.15
N THR A 170 -4.64 9.23 -9.39
CA THR A 170 -4.67 7.79 -9.06
C THR A 170 -4.25 7.54 -7.61
N THR A 171 -5.08 6.81 -6.87
CA THR A 171 -4.77 6.31 -5.53
C THR A 171 -4.89 4.79 -5.44
N ILE A 172 -4.08 4.17 -4.59
CA ILE A 172 -4.14 2.75 -4.28
C ILE A 172 -4.18 2.62 -2.76
N GLY A 173 -5.32 2.19 -2.22
CA GLY A 173 -5.54 2.11 -0.78
C GLY A 173 -5.34 3.44 -0.06
N GLY A 174 -5.75 4.55 -0.69
CA GLY A 174 -5.59 5.91 -0.17
C GLY A 174 -4.18 6.50 -0.35
N VAL A 175 -3.23 5.76 -0.94
CA VAL A 175 -1.90 6.28 -1.27
C VAL A 175 -1.92 6.81 -2.70
N ILE A 176 -1.62 8.11 -2.88
CA ILE A 176 -1.43 8.70 -4.21
C ILE A 176 -0.17 8.10 -4.83
N ILE A 177 -0.29 7.51 -6.02
CA ILE A 177 0.84 7.00 -6.79
C ILE A 177 1.14 7.96 -7.94
N VAL A 178 2.39 8.40 -8.03
CA VAL A 178 2.90 9.23 -9.13
C VAL A 178 4.24 8.65 -9.55
N ASN A 179 4.35 8.29 -10.82
CA ASN A 179 5.56 7.75 -11.43
C ASN A 179 5.45 7.92 -12.96
N ARG A 180 6.22 7.18 -13.75
CA ARG A 180 6.15 7.28 -15.23
C ARG A 180 4.83 6.79 -15.84
N GLN A 181 4.05 5.97 -15.10
CA GLN A 181 2.78 5.43 -15.54
C GLN A 181 1.59 6.27 -15.06
N PHE A 182 1.68 6.81 -13.84
CA PHE A 182 0.60 7.56 -13.21
C PHE A 182 1.01 9.03 -13.07
N ASP A 183 0.29 9.92 -13.74
CA ASP A 183 0.50 11.36 -13.70
C ASP A 183 -0.49 12.07 -12.77
N LEU A 184 -0.28 13.38 -12.61
CA LEU A 184 -1.14 14.29 -11.88
C LEU A 184 -1.72 15.37 -12.81
N PRO A 185 -2.94 15.85 -12.53
CA PRO A 185 -3.51 17.01 -13.20
C PRO A 185 -2.58 18.22 -13.11
N LYS A 186 -2.62 19.07 -14.13
CA LYS A 186 -1.77 20.26 -14.23
C LYS A 186 -1.89 21.22 -13.04
N ASP A 187 -3.09 21.32 -12.48
CA ASP A 187 -3.48 22.19 -11.38
C ASP A 187 -3.44 21.51 -10.01
N TYR A 188 -2.97 20.26 -9.94
CA TYR A 188 -2.87 19.53 -8.68
C TYR A 188 -1.72 20.07 -7.80
N GLY A 189 -2.05 20.33 -6.54
CA GLY A 189 -1.12 20.72 -5.48
C GLY A 189 -0.74 22.21 -5.49
N ASP A 190 -0.52 22.76 -4.29
CA ASP A 190 -0.21 24.18 -4.07
C ASP A 190 0.94 24.40 -3.06
N GLY A 191 1.51 23.34 -2.50
CA GLY A 191 2.57 23.42 -1.49
C GLY A 191 2.95 22.05 -0.93
N LEU A 192 3.93 22.04 -0.01
CA LEU A 192 4.11 20.86 0.85
C LEU A 192 2.88 20.78 1.77
N THR A 193 2.38 19.56 2.02
CA THR A 193 1.28 19.42 2.99
C THR A 193 1.78 19.69 4.40
N ASP A 194 0.89 20.19 5.26
CA ASP A 194 1.21 20.48 6.66
C ASP A 194 1.71 19.24 7.41
N GLU A 195 1.13 18.06 7.12
CA GLU A 195 1.55 16.79 7.71
C GLU A 195 2.96 16.41 7.27
N THR A 196 3.26 16.58 5.98
CA THR A 196 4.56 16.28 5.40
C THR A 196 5.64 17.17 6.02
N TYR A 197 5.40 18.48 6.08
CA TYR A 197 6.35 19.42 6.67
C TYR A 197 6.52 19.19 8.18
N SER A 198 5.42 18.94 8.91
CA SER A 198 5.45 18.62 10.34
C SER A 198 6.20 17.33 10.64
N ALA A 199 6.08 16.31 9.78
CA ALA A 199 6.82 15.06 9.90
C ALA A 199 8.31 15.27 9.64
N TYR A 200 8.64 16.07 8.61
CA TYR A 200 10.02 16.44 8.30
C TYR A 200 10.70 17.14 9.47
N LEU A 201 10.04 18.11 10.12
CA LEU A 201 10.62 18.82 11.28
C LEU A 201 10.98 17.83 12.40
N LYS A 202 10.11 16.86 12.70
CA LYS A 202 10.38 15.81 13.68
C LYS A 202 11.56 14.93 13.29
N MET A 203 11.65 14.55 12.01
CA MET A 203 12.75 13.75 11.47
C MET A 203 14.08 14.49 11.59
N ARG A 204 14.13 15.75 11.13
CA ARG A 204 15.32 16.61 11.23
C ARG A 204 15.77 16.74 12.67
N ASP A 205 14.88 17.14 13.56
CA ASP A 205 15.21 17.41 14.96
C ASP A 205 15.74 16.15 15.67
N ALA A 206 15.19 14.97 15.34
CA ALA A 206 15.65 13.71 15.91
C ALA A 206 16.97 13.17 15.31
N SER A 207 17.32 13.61 14.10
CA SER A 207 18.52 13.14 13.41
C SER A 207 19.82 13.72 13.96
N GLY A 208 19.77 14.94 14.52
CA GLY A 208 20.95 15.71 14.90
C GLY A 208 21.75 16.28 13.72
N TYR A 209 21.27 16.15 12.49
CA TYR A 209 21.82 16.77 11.28
C TYR A 209 20.96 17.96 10.81
N ASP A 210 21.48 18.76 9.88
CA ASP A 210 20.78 19.94 9.34
C ASP A 210 19.57 19.56 8.48
N MET A 211 19.67 18.46 7.71
CA MET A 211 18.63 17.96 6.80
C MET A 211 17.94 19.04 5.96
N SER A 212 18.71 19.97 5.39
CA SER A 212 18.12 21.10 4.66
C SER A 212 17.26 20.63 3.49
N ILE A 213 16.04 21.17 3.35
CA ILE A 213 15.21 20.94 2.15
C ILE A 213 15.83 21.67 0.97
N VAL A 214 16.32 20.91 -0.02
CA VAL A 214 16.84 21.45 -1.29
C VAL A 214 15.67 21.74 -2.24
N SER A 215 14.70 20.83 -2.30
CA SER A 215 13.49 20.96 -3.12
C SER A 215 12.31 20.28 -2.44
N GLY A 216 11.29 21.07 -2.06
CA GLY A 216 9.99 20.55 -1.60
C GLY A 216 8.99 20.44 -2.74
N PHE A 217 7.82 21.04 -2.57
CA PHE A 217 6.79 21.09 -3.60
C PHE A 217 7.27 21.76 -4.89
N ARG A 218 6.84 21.18 -6.02
CA ARG A 218 7.12 21.70 -7.36
C ARG A 218 5.88 21.54 -8.22
N SER A 219 5.27 22.68 -8.59
CA SER A 219 4.10 22.69 -9.46
C SER A 219 4.40 22.11 -10.85
N TYR A 220 3.35 21.72 -11.57
CA TYR A 220 3.43 21.23 -12.94
C TYR A 220 4.25 22.17 -13.85
N GLU A 221 3.97 23.47 -13.83
CA GLU A 221 4.67 24.44 -14.69
C GLU A 221 6.15 24.57 -14.34
N LYS A 222 6.50 24.51 -13.05
CA LYS A 222 7.89 24.50 -12.63
C LYS A 222 8.58 23.19 -13.04
N GLN A 223 7.90 22.05 -12.95
CA GLN A 223 8.43 20.77 -13.43
C GLN A 223 8.63 20.80 -14.95
N LYS A 224 7.71 21.38 -15.73
CA LYS A 224 7.84 21.54 -17.18
C LYS A 224 9.10 22.33 -17.55
N ALA A 225 9.35 23.46 -16.89
CA ALA A 225 10.56 24.25 -17.10
C ALA A 225 11.83 23.48 -16.68
N THR A 226 11.77 22.75 -15.55
CA THR A 226 12.88 21.95 -15.03
C THR A 226 13.25 20.82 -16.00
N PHE A 227 12.26 20.10 -16.52
CA PHE A 227 12.48 19.04 -17.50
C PHE A 227 13.05 19.59 -18.80
N ALA A 228 12.49 20.69 -19.33
CA ALA A 228 12.98 21.33 -20.54
C ALA A 228 14.45 21.79 -20.41
N TYR A 229 14.84 22.30 -19.24
CA TYR A 229 16.22 22.68 -18.96
C TYR A 229 17.17 21.46 -19.04
N TRP A 230 16.86 20.38 -18.33
CA TRP A 230 17.71 19.18 -18.33
C TRP A 230 17.75 18.49 -19.71
N ALA A 231 16.61 18.43 -20.40
CA ALA A 231 16.53 17.93 -21.76
C ALA A 231 17.38 18.76 -22.74
N SER A 232 17.56 20.07 -22.50
CA SER A 232 18.41 20.92 -23.33
C SER A 232 19.91 20.67 -23.12
N ILE A 233 20.30 20.12 -21.96
CA ILE A 233 21.71 19.85 -21.59
C ILE A 233 22.11 18.44 -22.01
N ASP A 234 21.33 17.43 -21.60
CA ASP A 234 21.72 16.02 -21.72
C ASP A 234 20.89 15.25 -22.78
N GLY A 235 19.89 15.91 -23.37
CA GLY A 235 18.89 15.27 -24.23
C GLY A 235 17.70 14.72 -23.43
N ALA A 236 16.54 14.68 -24.07
CA ALA A 236 15.28 14.30 -23.41
C ALA A 236 15.31 12.88 -22.83
N GLU A 237 15.88 11.91 -23.55
CA GLU A 237 15.94 10.51 -23.08
C GLU A 237 16.78 10.35 -21.81
N VAL A 238 17.91 11.07 -21.70
CA VAL A 238 18.78 11.03 -20.52
C VAL A 238 18.13 11.79 -19.36
N ALA A 239 17.60 12.99 -19.63
CA ALA A 239 16.88 13.77 -18.63
C ALA A 239 15.70 13.00 -18.04
N ASP A 240 15.02 12.19 -18.84
CA ASP A 240 13.90 11.36 -18.39
C ASP A 240 14.32 10.26 -17.41
N THR A 241 15.63 10.00 -17.17
CA THR A 241 16.11 9.00 -16.19
C THR A 241 16.28 9.55 -14.77
N TYR A 242 16.54 10.85 -14.61
CA TYR A 242 16.84 11.51 -13.34
C TYR A 242 15.97 12.74 -13.07
N SER A 243 15.21 13.18 -14.06
CA SER A 243 14.14 14.17 -13.96
C SER A 243 12.82 13.49 -14.33
N ALA A 244 11.72 14.24 -14.25
CA ALA A 244 10.39 13.74 -14.56
C ALA A 244 9.70 14.62 -15.59
N GLN A 245 8.89 14.03 -16.45
CA GLN A 245 7.90 14.78 -17.24
C GLN A 245 6.97 15.56 -16.29
N PRO A 246 6.43 16.73 -16.70
CA PRO A 246 5.45 17.43 -15.89
C PRO A 246 4.20 16.55 -15.69
N GLY A 247 3.68 16.50 -14.46
CA GLY A 247 2.65 15.55 -14.04
C GLY A 247 3.20 14.25 -13.44
N HIS A 248 4.42 13.84 -13.79
CA HIS A 248 5.03 12.57 -13.35
C HIS A 248 6.03 12.72 -12.19
N SER A 249 6.14 13.91 -11.61
CA SER A 249 7.03 14.17 -10.47
C SER A 249 6.30 14.04 -9.14
N GLU A 250 6.82 13.24 -8.22
CA GLU A 250 6.24 13.16 -6.86
C GLU A 250 6.30 14.49 -6.12
N HIS A 251 7.19 15.42 -6.46
CA HIS A 251 7.21 16.76 -5.85
C HIS A 251 5.90 17.53 -6.04
N GLN A 252 5.15 17.26 -7.11
CA GLN A 252 3.86 17.89 -7.35
C GLN A 252 2.80 17.43 -6.34
N THR A 253 2.99 16.29 -5.67
CA THR A 253 2.06 15.82 -4.63
C THR A 253 2.09 16.67 -3.36
N GLY A 254 3.17 17.44 -3.13
CA GLY A 254 3.41 18.06 -1.83
C GLY A 254 3.83 17.09 -0.72
N LEU A 255 4.02 15.80 -1.06
CA LEU A 255 4.40 14.73 -0.14
C LEU A 255 5.86 14.31 -0.29
N ALA A 256 6.59 14.86 -1.28
CA ALA A 256 7.98 14.50 -1.56
C ALA A 256 8.92 15.70 -1.39
N MET A 257 10.15 15.41 -0.95
CA MET A 257 11.21 16.41 -0.83
C MET A 257 12.59 15.81 -1.01
N ASP A 258 13.51 16.64 -1.52
CA ASP A 258 14.93 16.34 -1.62
C ASP A 258 15.68 16.96 -0.44
N ILE A 259 16.46 16.13 0.26
CA ILE A 259 17.17 16.50 1.49
C ILE A 259 18.69 16.60 1.28
N SER A 260 19.27 17.70 1.77
CA SER A 260 20.70 18.00 1.89
C SER A 260 21.49 18.06 0.58
N SER A 261 21.68 16.94 -0.14
CA SER A 261 22.54 16.92 -1.34
C SER A 261 21.97 16.04 -2.46
N LEU A 262 21.85 16.63 -3.66
CA LEU A 262 21.39 15.95 -4.88
C LEU A 262 22.49 15.13 -5.57
N ARG A 263 23.40 14.52 -4.79
CA ARG A 263 24.50 13.69 -5.30
C ARG A 263 24.37 12.29 -4.72
N GLN A 264 24.62 11.27 -5.53
CA GLN A 264 24.54 9.87 -5.05
C GLN A 264 25.53 9.58 -3.91
N SER A 265 26.65 10.30 -3.84
CA SER A 265 27.59 10.23 -2.72
C SER A 265 26.98 10.60 -1.37
N TYR A 266 25.84 11.30 -1.34
CA TYR A 266 25.11 11.62 -0.11
C TYR A 266 24.73 10.36 0.67
N GLY A 267 24.33 9.28 -0.03
CA GLY A 267 23.98 7.99 0.60
C GLY A 267 25.16 7.32 1.33
N GLU A 268 26.39 7.76 1.07
CA GLU A 268 27.58 7.25 1.76
C GLU A 268 27.96 8.05 3.01
N THR A 269 27.38 9.24 3.18
CA THR A 269 27.61 10.11 4.35
C THR A 269 26.90 9.56 5.59
N PRO A 270 27.34 9.93 6.81
CA PRO A 270 26.62 9.59 8.03
C PRO A 270 25.15 10.06 8.04
N GLU A 271 24.89 11.25 7.50
CA GLU A 271 23.53 11.82 7.41
C GLU A 271 22.65 11.03 6.44
N GLY A 272 23.14 10.74 5.23
CA GLY A 272 22.39 9.96 4.23
C GLY A 272 22.12 8.52 4.68
N LYS A 273 23.07 7.89 5.39
CA LYS A 273 22.87 6.57 6.00
C LYS A 273 21.80 6.60 7.09
N TRP A 274 21.84 7.62 7.95
CA TRP A 274 20.80 7.82 8.96
C TRP A 274 19.43 8.01 8.31
N LEU A 275 19.34 8.83 7.26
CA LEU A 275 18.08 9.08 6.55
C LEU A 275 17.50 7.77 5.97
N ALA A 276 18.33 6.96 5.32
CA ALA A 276 17.91 5.68 4.76
C ALA A 276 17.42 4.69 5.83
N GLU A 277 18.04 4.70 7.02
CA GLU A 277 17.72 3.78 8.12
C GLU A 277 16.49 4.21 8.93
N HIS A 278 16.24 5.52 9.07
CA HIS A 278 15.29 6.05 10.06
C HIS A 278 14.12 6.86 9.50
N CYS A 279 14.13 7.27 8.22
CA CYS A 279 13.07 8.15 7.68
C CYS A 279 11.65 7.56 7.83
N TRP A 280 11.52 6.23 7.79
CA TRP A 280 10.25 5.51 7.98
C TRP A 280 9.63 5.69 9.36
N GLU A 281 10.43 5.93 10.40
CA GLU A 281 9.94 6.19 11.75
C GLU A 281 9.11 7.48 11.81
N TYR A 282 9.35 8.40 10.88
CA TYR A 282 8.68 9.68 10.75
C TYR A 282 7.62 9.69 9.65
N GLY A 283 7.38 8.54 8.99
CA GLY A 283 6.36 8.42 7.95
C GLY A 283 6.86 8.62 6.53
N PHE A 284 8.18 8.65 6.32
CA PHE A 284 8.78 8.76 4.99
C PHE A 284 9.30 7.42 4.46
N LEU A 285 9.53 7.30 3.16
CA LEU A 285 10.42 6.28 2.61
C LEU A 285 11.53 6.93 1.81
N LEU A 286 12.65 6.21 1.65
CA LEU A 286 13.61 6.51 0.60
C LEU A 286 13.03 6.02 -0.73
N ARG A 287 12.56 6.94 -1.57
CA ARG A 287 11.65 6.62 -2.69
C ARG A 287 12.29 5.83 -3.81
N TYR A 288 13.56 6.12 -4.10
CA TYR A 288 14.32 5.56 -5.20
C TYR A 288 15.59 4.87 -4.69
N PRO A 289 15.47 3.65 -4.12
CA PRO A 289 16.60 2.90 -3.60
C PRO A 289 17.47 2.34 -4.73
N LYS A 290 18.73 2.04 -4.39
CA LYS A 290 19.73 1.53 -5.34
C LYS A 290 19.33 0.15 -5.88
N GLY A 291 19.37 -0.03 -7.20
CA GLY A 291 19.07 -1.30 -7.86
C GLY A 291 17.58 -1.52 -8.20
N SER A 292 16.73 -0.54 -7.91
CA SER A 292 15.29 -0.57 -8.17
C SER A 292 14.87 0.28 -9.37
N GLU A 293 15.81 0.67 -10.24
CA GLU A 293 15.57 1.59 -11.36
C GLU A 293 14.58 1.01 -12.37
N LYS A 294 14.60 -0.32 -12.58
CA LYS A 294 13.65 -1.01 -13.48
C LYS A 294 12.22 -1.02 -12.97
N ILE A 295 12.04 -0.86 -11.66
CA ILE A 295 10.74 -0.91 -10.98
C ILE A 295 10.20 0.51 -10.82
N THR A 296 11.02 1.38 -10.23
CA THR A 296 10.63 2.76 -9.91
C THR A 296 10.65 3.68 -11.13
N GLY A 297 11.46 3.34 -12.14
CA GLY A 297 11.73 4.18 -13.29
C GLY A 297 12.73 5.31 -13.04
N TYR A 298 13.33 5.44 -11.86
CA TYR A 298 14.26 6.53 -11.55
C TYR A 298 15.58 5.97 -11.04
N ILE A 299 16.67 6.72 -11.25
CA ILE A 299 17.99 6.36 -10.72
C ILE A 299 17.99 6.32 -9.19
N TYR A 300 19.04 5.76 -8.59
CA TYR A 300 19.23 5.88 -7.14
C TYR A 300 19.31 7.34 -6.69
N GLU A 301 18.41 7.73 -5.78
CA GLU A 301 18.33 9.06 -5.18
C GLU A 301 18.34 8.97 -3.64
N PRO A 302 19.53 8.95 -2.99
CA PRO A 302 19.65 8.89 -1.53
C PRO A 302 19.04 10.06 -0.76
N TRP A 303 18.64 11.12 -1.46
CA TRP A 303 18.10 12.36 -0.89
C TRP A 303 16.57 12.45 -0.96
N HIS A 304 15.93 11.67 -1.84
CA HIS A 304 14.52 11.84 -2.18
C HIS A 304 13.64 11.02 -1.23
N VAL A 305 12.90 11.74 -0.38
CA VAL A 305 11.99 11.13 0.59
C VAL A 305 10.54 11.42 0.25
N ARG A 306 9.69 10.39 0.38
CA ARG A 306 8.25 10.44 0.12
C ARG A 306 7.45 10.14 1.38
N TYR A 307 6.55 11.02 1.76
CA TYR A 307 5.67 10.87 2.92
C TYR A 307 4.46 9.99 2.62
N LEU A 308 4.19 9.05 3.52
CA LEU A 308 3.04 8.13 3.51
C LEU A 308 2.28 8.10 4.85
N GLY A 309 2.80 8.79 5.87
CA GLY A 309 2.38 8.63 7.27
C GLY A 309 3.04 7.43 7.95
N THR A 310 3.16 7.48 9.28
CA THR A 310 4.00 6.56 10.07
C THR A 310 3.61 5.09 9.95
N SER A 311 2.31 4.79 9.90
CA SER A 311 1.87 3.39 9.84
C SER A 311 2.16 2.78 8.47
N THR A 312 1.80 3.47 7.38
CA THR A 312 2.02 2.99 6.01
C THR A 312 3.51 2.89 5.70
N ALA A 313 4.31 3.91 6.07
CA ALA A 313 5.77 3.86 5.92
C ALA A 313 6.38 2.69 6.68
N LYS A 314 5.88 2.39 7.89
CA LYS A 314 6.31 1.21 8.65
C LYS A 314 5.95 -0.10 7.94
N LEU A 315 4.73 -0.24 7.41
CA LEU A 315 4.33 -1.45 6.68
C LEU A 315 5.23 -1.68 5.46
N LEU A 316 5.52 -0.60 4.73
CA LEU A 316 6.41 -0.64 3.57
C LEU A 316 7.84 -1.00 3.98
N HIS A 317 8.39 -0.33 4.98
CA HIS A 317 9.73 -0.62 5.52
C HIS A 317 9.85 -2.09 5.99
N ASP A 318 8.89 -2.57 6.78
CA ASP A 318 8.90 -3.96 7.28
C ASP A 318 8.80 -5.00 6.14
N SER A 319 8.26 -4.62 4.97
CA SER A 319 8.15 -5.47 3.78
C SER A 319 9.43 -5.54 2.94
N GLY A 320 10.26 -4.50 2.99
CA GLY A 320 11.46 -4.38 2.16
C GLY A 320 11.20 -4.14 0.66
N LEU A 321 9.98 -3.75 0.29
CA LEU A 321 9.56 -3.51 -1.09
C LEU A 321 9.71 -2.04 -1.51
N THR A 322 9.75 -1.78 -2.82
CA THR A 322 9.48 -0.42 -3.33
C THR A 322 8.01 -0.06 -3.18
N LEU A 323 7.67 1.23 -3.39
CA LEU A 323 6.28 1.67 -3.36
C LEU A 323 5.44 0.96 -4.44
N GLU A 324 5.97 0.80 -5.64
CA GLU A 324 5.30 0.11 -6.75
C GLU A 324 5.00 -1.35 -6.41
N GLU A 325 5.98 -2.09 -5.87
CA GLU A 325 5.79 -3.49 -5.49
C GLU A 325 4.76 -3.64 -4.36
N PHE A 326 4.80 -2.73 -3.38
CA PHE A 326 3.88 -2.72 -2.25
C PHE A 326 2.44 -2.40 -2.66
N LEU A 327 2.28 -1.49 -3.62
CA LEU A 327 0.96 -1.13 -4.18
C LEU A 327 0.52 -2.10 -5.30
N GLY A 328 1.38 -3.02 -5.75
CA GLY A 328 1.05 -4.02 -6.76
C GLY A 328 1.02 -3.49 -8.19
N VAL A 329 1.87 -2.49 -8.50
CA VAL A 329 1.97 -1.81 -9.81
C VAL A 329 3.41 -1.77 -10.36
N ALA A 330 4.27 -2.67 -9.86
CA ALA A 330 5.64 -2.88 -10.36
C ALA A 330 5.69 -3.72 -11.63
#